data_AF-A0A1V5ARC3-F1
#
_entry.id   AF-A0A1V5ARC3-F1
#
_cell.length_a   1.000
_cell.length_b   1.000
_cell.length_c   1.000
_cell.angle_alpha   90.00
_cell.angle_beta   90.00
_cell.angle_gamma   90.00
#
_symmetry.space_group_name_H-M   'P 1'
#
loop_
_entity.id
_entity.type
_entity.pdbx_description
1 polymer ?
#
loop_
_entity_poly.entity_id
_entity_poly.type
_entity_poly.pdbx_seq_one_letter_code
_entity_poly.pdbx_strand_id
1 'polypeptide(L)' 'MILEFEGDGHTLLNLLRTELLADERVLMTTYDTKFPIMDNPVFRLKTNGADPVVVLREAAAHIMNQCDEFSGLYAAAVS' A
#
# COMPACT_ATOMS: atom_id res chain seq x y z
N MET A 1 -8.21 -10.80 -2.81
CA MET A 1 -8.67 -9.63 -3.58
C MET A 1 -7.67 -9.31 -4.66
N ILE A 2 -8.15 -8.85 -5.83
CA ILE A 2 -7.32 -8.38 -6.95
C ILE A 2 -7.81 -6.97 -7.30
N LEU A 3 -6.88 -6.04 -7.47
CA LEU A 3 -7.15 -4.65 -7.84
C LEU A 3 -6.26 -4.26 -9.02
N GLU A 4 -6.81 -3.49 -9.94
CA GLU A 4 -6.06 -2.85 -11.03
C GLU A 4 -5.93 -1.37 -10.70
N PHE A 5 -4.73 -0.83 -10.86
CA PHE A 5 -4.45 0.59 -10.63
C PHE A 5 -4.17 1.26 -11.97
N GLU A 6 -4.85 2.37 -12.25
CA GLU A 6 -4.63 3.15 -13.47
C GLU A 6 -3.39 4.03 -13.33
N GLY A 7 -2.48 3.98 -14.31
CA GLY A 7 -1.28 4.82 -14.38
C GLY A 7 -0.07 4.33 -13.57
N ASP A 8 0.98 5.17 -13.50
CA ASP A 8 2.22 4.83 -12.77
C ASP A 8 2.00 4.90 -11.26
N GLY A 9 1.74 3.74 -10.67
CA GLY A 9 1.50 3.57 -9.24
C GLY A 9 2.63 2.87 -8.50
N HIS A 10 3.80 2.62 -9.11
CA HIS A 10 4.78 1.69 -8.52
C HIS A 10 5.29 2.10 -7.13
N THR A 11 5.58 3.39 -6.92
CA THR A 11 5.99 3.91 -5.60
C THR A 11 4.91 3.68 -4.55
N LEU A 12 3.64 3.99 -4.88
CA LEU A 12 2.50 3.79 -3.99
C LEU A 12 2.27 2.29 -3.70
N LEU A 13 2.30 1.45 -4.73
CA LEU A 13 2.09 0.01 -4.61
C LEU A 13 3.19 -0.66 -3.80
N ASN A 14 4.43 -0.18 -3.91
CA ASN A 14 5.53 -0.65 -3.09
C ASN A 14 5.34 -0.26 -1.62
N LEU A 15 4.91 0.97 -1.35
CA LEU A 15 4.61 1.44 0.01
C LEU A 15 3.47 0.64 0.64
N LEU A 16 2.35 0.49 -0.08
CA LEU A 16 1.21 -0.33 0.34
C LEU A 16 1.63 -1.79 0.61
N ARG A 17 2.48 -2.36 -0.25
CA ARG A 17 3.02 -3.71 -0.04
C ARG A 17 3.79 -3.81 1.26
N THR A 18 4.70 -2.88 1.53
CA THR A 18 5.49 -2.87 2.78
C THR A 18 4.59 -2.78 4.00
N GLU A 19 3.64 -1.85 3.99
CA GLU A 19 2.69 -1.66 5.10
C GLU A 19 1.84 -2.91 5.33
N LEU A 20 1.26 -3.47 4.26
CA LEU A 20 0.42 -4.67 4.36
C LEU A 20 1.19 -5.91 4.81
N LEU A 21 2.48 -6.04 4.48
CA LEU A 21 3.29 -7.16 4.96
C LEU A 21 3.59 -7.11 6.46
N ALA A 22 3.42 -5.94 7.11
CA ALA A 22 3.57 -5.80 8.55
C ALA A 22 2.29 -6.23 9.32
N ASP A 23 1.14 -6.34 8.65
CA ASP A 23 -0.11 -6.74 9.26
C ASP A 23 -0.22 -8.28 9.34
N GLU A 24 -0.34 -8.81 10.57
CA GLU A 24 -0.44 -10.26 10.83
C GLU A 24 -1.65 -10.93 10.17
N ARG A 25 -2.66 -10.14 9.77
CA ARG A 25 -3.83 -10.63 9.02
C ARG A 25 -3.50 -10.93 7.57
N VAL A 26 -2.36 -10.46 7.05
CA VAL A 26 -1.96 -10.62 5.66
C VAL A 26 -1.11 -11.87 5.47
N LEU A 27 -1.58 -12.78 4.63
CA LEU A 27 -0.85 -14.00 4.25
C LEU A 27 0.08 -13.75 3.07
N MET A 28 -0.33 -12.87 2.14
CA MET A 28 0.45 -12.57 0.94
C MET A 28 -0.01 -11.24 0.34
N THR A 29 0.96 -10.43 -0.09
CA THR A 29 0.69 -9.27 -0.95
C THR A 29 1.78 -9.12 -2.02
N THR A 30 1.36 -8.85 -3.25
CA THR A 30 2.25 -8.66 -4.40
C THR A 30 1.58 -7.76 -5.44
N TYR A 31 2.36 -7.16 -6.33
CA TYR A 31 1.85 -6.54 -7.54
C TYR A 31 2.68 -6.98 -8.75
N ASP A 32 2.01 -7.09 -9.89
CA ASP A 32 2.64 -7.49 -11.14
C ASP A 32 3.32 -6.27 -11.78
N THR A 33 4.65 -6.30 -11.94
CA THR A 33 5.43 -5.32 -12.74
C THR A 33 5.74 -5.86 -14.15
N LYS A 34 4.78 -6.59 -14.74
CA LYS A 34 5.06 -7.42 -15.94
C LYS A 34 5.75 -6.61 -17.04
N PHE A 35 6.74 -7.24 -17.66
CA PHE A 35 7.28 -6.88 -18.96
C PHE A 35 6.42 -7.58 -20.03
N PRO A 36 5.90 -6.91 -21.07
CA PRO A 36 6.03 -5.48 -21.39
C PRO A 36 5.28 -4.62 -20.38
N ILE A 37 5.83 -3.44 -20.07
CA ILE A 37 5.29 -2.44 -19.15
C ILE A 37 3.77 -2.40 -19.33
N MET A 38 3.03 -2.96 -18.36
CA MET A 38 1.57 -2.83 -18.39
C MET A 38 1.23 -1.44 -17.89
N ASP A 39 0.40 -0.73 -18.63
CA ASP A 39 -0.06 0.63 -18.29
C ASP A 39 -0.77 0.67 -16.93
N ASN A 40 -1.32 -0.48 -16.48
CA ASN A 40 -2.05 -0.64 -15.24
C ASN A 40 -1.54 -1.84 -14.41
N PRO A 41 -0.82 -1.62 -13.29
CA PRO A 41 -0.37 -2.72 -12.44
C PRO A 41 -1.52 -3.43 -11.70
N VAL A 42 -1.40 -4.75 -11.56
CA VAL A 42 -2.37 -5.59 -10.85
C VAL A 42 -1.84 -5.94 -9.46
N PHE A 43 -2.53 -5.45 -8.43
CA PHE A 43 -2.24 -5.71 -7.02
C PHE A 43 -3.06 -6.90 -6.50
N ARG A 44 -2.42 -7.77 -5.73
CA ARG A 44 -3.01 -9.00 -5.18
C ARG A 44 -2.82 -9.04 -3.68
N LEU A 45 -3.93 -9.17 -2.94
CA LEU A 45 -3.94 -9.27 -1.49
C LEU A 45 -4.66 -10.54 -1.03
N LYS A 46 -4.01 -11.32 -0.16
CA LYS A 46 -4.58 -12.48 0.51
C LYS A 46 -4.44 -12.32 2.03
N THR A 47 -5.55 -12.48 2.73
CA THR A 47 -5.66 -12.36 4.19
C THR A 47 -5.99 -13.71 4.83
N ASN A 48 -5.82 -13.82 6.15
CA ASN A 48 -6.07 -15.02 6.96
C ASN A 48 -7.54 -15.16 7.42
N GLY A 49 -8.49 -14.70 6.60
CA GLY A 49 -9.92 -14.70 6.92
C GLY A 49 -10.50 -13.32 7.24
N ALA A 50 -9.64 -12.31 7.46
CA ALA A 50 -10.06 -10.91 7.55
C ALA A 50 -10.56 -10.38 6.19
N ASP A 51 -11.48 -9.40 6.20
CA ASP A 51 -11.94 -8.75 4.98
C ASP A 51 -10.78 -7.95 4.33
N PRO A 52 -10.34 -8.33 3.11
CA PRO A 52 -9.21 -7.68 2.45
C PRO A 52 -9.45 -6.21 2.12
N VAL A 53 -10.70 -5.76 1.97
CA VAL A 53 -11.02 -4.33 1.75
C VAL A 53 -10.77 -3.52 3.02
N VAL A 54 -11.17 -4.07 4.17
CA VAL A 54 -10.95 -3.45 5.49
C VAL A 54 -9.46 -3.35 5.77
N VAL A 55 -8.72 -4.45 5.59
CA VAL A 55 -7.27 -4.49 5.80
C VAL A 55 -6.54 -3.49 4.90
N LEU A 56 -6.90 -3.40 3.61
CA LEU A 56 -6.32 -2.43 2.69
C LEU A 56 -6.61 -0.99 3.09
N ARG A 57 -7.85 -0.68 3.50
CA ARG A 57 -8.24 0.67 3.94
C ARG A 57 -7.47 1.09 5.20
N GLU A 58 -7.29 0.18 6.14
CA GLU A 58 -6.55 0.45 7.38
C GLU A 58 -5.06 0.69 7.10
N ALA A 59 -4.44 -0.12 6.23
CA ALA A 59 -3.07 0.12 5.78
C ALA A 59 -2.91 1.49 5.12
N ALA A 60 -3.84 1.88 4.23
CA ALA A 60 -3.82 3.20 3.61
C ALA A 60 -3.98 4.34 4.62
N ALA A 61 -4.87 4.17 5.62
CA ALA A 61 -5.04 5.14 6.70
C ALA A 61 -3.78 5.29 7.56
N HIS A 62 -3.10 4.18 7.86
CA HIS A 62 -1.85 4.21 8.61
C HIS A 62 -0.75 4.95 7.83
N ILE A 63 -0.60 4.71 6.53
CA ILE A 63 0.33 5.45 5.66
C ILE A 63 0.05 6.95 5.70
N MET A 64 -1.22 7.35 5.58
CA MET A 64 -1.58 8.78 5.65
C MET A 64 -1.18 9.39 7.00
N ASN A 65 -1.44 8.69 8.11
CA ASN A 65 -1.04 9.16 9.44
C ASN A 65 0.49 9.30 9.58
N GLN A 66 1.27 8.37 9.02
CA GLN A 66 2.74 8.45 9.01
C GLN A 66 3.23 9.67 8.20
N CYS A 67 2.59 9.97 7.07
CA CYS A 67 2.90 11.16 6.27
C CYS A 67 2.59 12.46 7.03
N ASP A 68 1.46 12.52 7.73
CA ASP A 68 1.06 13.68 8.53
C ASP A 68 2.02 13.90 9.71
N GLU A 69 2.36 12.82 10.43
CA GLU A 69 3.34 12.86 11.52
C GLU A 69 4.70 13.35 11.03
N PHE A 70 5.22 12.75 9.95
CA PHE A 70 6.49 13.16 9.36
C PHE A 70 6.48 14.64 8.95
N SER A 71 5.42 15.09 8.29
CA SER A 71 5.29 16.48 7.83
C SER A 71 5.26 17.45 9.01
N GLY A 72 4.56 17.11 10.10
CA GLY A 72 4.51 17.92 11.31
C GLY A 72 5.88 18.01 12.01
N LEU A 73 6.57 16.88 12.17
CA LEU A 73 7.90 16.84 12.77
C LEU A 73 8.93 17.61 11.92
N TYR A 74 8.86 17.45 10.61
CA TYR A 74 9.74 18.17 9.68
C TYR A 74 9.52 19.68 9.78
N ALA A 75 8.25 20.14 9.75
CA ALA A 75 7.91 21.56 9.87
C ALA A 75 8.43 22.18 11.17
N ALA A 76 8.32 21.46 12.31
CA ALA A 76 8.82 21.92 13.59
C ALA A 76 10.36 21.95 13.68
N ALA A 77 11.06 21.10 12.92
CA ALA A 77 12.52 21.04 12.91
C ALA A 77 13.15 22.14 12.03
N VAL A 78 12.42 22.66 11.04
CA VAL A 78 12.91 23.68 10.10
C VAL A 78 12.41 25.10 10.44
N SER A 79 11.53 25.25 11.42
CA SER A 79 11.07 26.53 11.98
C SER A 79 12.00 27.06 13.07
#